data_AF-A0A2E5X9U4-F1
#
_entry.id   AF-A0A2E5X9U4-F1
#
_cell.length_a   1.000
_cell.length_b   1.000
_cell.length_c   1.000
_cell.angle_alpha   90.00
_cell.angle_beta   90.00
_cell.angle_gamma   90.00
#
_symmetry.space_group_name_H-M   'P 1'
#
loop_
_entity.id
_entity.type
_entity.pdbx_description
1 polymer ?
#
loop_
_entity_poly.entity_id
_entity_poly.type
_entity_poly.pdbx_seq_one_letter_code
_entity_poly.pdbx_strand_id
1 'polypeptide(L)'
;MSDGTYTVAGRNLPEISIAVGLIFALWGIGAYVISDMASITAMIPMFIGGPIGLLGLISLQIPDKRKVFMHISAMFGVICTLGGLRLFQILIDGDGSNLLIGSHAILLVLGGVYTYFCVQSFRWARKQREAEDS
;
A
#
# COMPACT_ATOMS: atom_id res chain seq x y z
N MET A 1 17.23 -14.51 -21.25
CA MET A 1 17.14 -14.87 -19.83
C MET A 1 16.52 -13.68 -19.11
N SER A 2 15.20 -13.64 -18.95
CA SER A 2 14.56 -12.62 -18.11
C SER A 2 14.66 -13.11 -16.67
N ASP A 3 15.39 -12.40 -15.82
CA ASP A 3 15.56 -12.72 -14.41
C ASP A 3 14.22 -13.07 -13.76
N GLY A 4 14.17 -14.22 -13.09
CA GLY A 4 12.97 -14.84 -12.53
C GLY A 4 12.37 -14.08 -11.34
N THR A 5 12.11 -12.78 -11.48
CA THR A 5 11.47 -11.93 -10.46
C THR A 5 10.32 -11.13 -11.06
N TYR A 6 9.16 -11.16 -10.39
CA TYR A 6 8.03 -10.30 -10.74
C TYR A 6 8.42 -8.82 -10.58
N THR A 7 8.28 -8.05 -11.65
CA THR A 7 8.54 -6.62 -11.67
C THR A 7 7.31 -5.85 -12.13
N VAL A 8 7.11 -4.66 -11.57
CA VAL A 8 6.08 -3.70 -11.98
C VAL A 8 6.80 -2.41 -12.35
N ALA A 9 6.61 -1.94 -13.58
CA ALA A 9 7.31 -0.76 -14.10
C ALA A 9 8.84 -0.83 -13.94
N GLY A 10 9.43 -2.03 -14.10
CA GLY A 10 10.87 -2.27 -13.94
C GLY A 10 11.38 -2.30 -12.49
N ARG A 11 10.50 -2.18 -11.49
CA ARG A 11 10.85 -2.27 -10.07
C ARG A 11 10.32 -3.54 -9.43
N ASN A 12 11.01 -4.00 -8.39
CA ASN A 12 10.57 -5.17 -7.63
C ASN A 12 9.47 -4.80 -6.62
N LEU A 13 8.70 -5.80 -6.18
CA LEU A 13 7.58 -5.56 -5.24
C LEU A 13 7.99 -4.86 -3.92
N PRO A 14 9.13 -5.17 -3.25
CA PRO A 14 9.63 -4.39 -2.12
C PRO A 14 9.80 -2.90 -2.39
N GLU A 15 10.41 -2.52 -3.52
CA GLU A 15 10.60 -1.13 -3.89
C GLU A 15 9.26 -0.41 -4.09
N ILE A 16 8.27 -1.10 -4.65
CA ILE A 16 6.91 -0.58 -4.76
C ILE A 16 6.29 -0.38 -3.37
N SER A 17 6.43 -1.34 -2.45
CA SER A 17 5.95 -1.21 -1.06
C SER A 17 6.56 0.01 -0.36
N ILE A 18 7.87 0.23 -0.53
CA ILE A 18 8.59 1.37 0.02
C ILE A 18 8.04 2.67 -0.57
N ALA A 19 7.90 2.74 -1.89
CA ALA A 19 7.35 3.92 -2.56
C ALA A 19 5.92 4.23 -2.08
N VAL A 20 5.06 3.22 -1.96
CA VAL A 20 3.69 3.35 -1.45
C VAL A 20 3.68 3.87 -0.01
N GLY A 21 4.51 3.30 0.87
CA GLY A 21 4.62 3.76 2.25
C GLY A 21 5.14 5.20 2.36
N LEU A 22 6.07 5.59 1.49
CA LEU A 22 6.55 6.98 1.42
C LEU A 22 5.45 7.94 0.97
N ILE A 23 4.65 7.56 -0.02
CA ILE A 23 3.50 8.37 -0.47
C ILE A 23 2.50 8.55 0.68
N PHE A 24 2.20 7.48 1.43
CA PHE A 24 1.32 7.58 2.60
C PHE A 24 1.90 8.46 3.72
N ALA A 25 3.20 8.38 3.97
CA ALA A 25 3.88 9.23 4.94
C ALA A 25 3.85 10.71 4.54
N LEU A 26 4.20 11.01 3.28
CA LEU A 26 4.15 12.37 2.74
C LEU A 26 2.74 12.94 2.78
N TRP A 27 1.73 12.14 2.42
CA TRP A 27 0.34 12.55 2.51
C TRP A 27 -0.07 12.86 3.95
N GLY A 28 0.21 11.95 4.90
CA GLY A 28 -0.16 12.16 6.30
C GLY A 28 0.48 13.40 6.91
N ILE A 29 1.78 13.61 6.68
CA ILE A 29 2.50 14.80 7.16
C ILE A 29 1.95 16.06 6.47
N GLY A 30 1.78 16.05 5.15
CA GLY A 30 1.24 17.18 4.39
C GLY A 30 -0.17 17.55 4.84
N ALA A 31 -1.04 16.56 5.02
CA ALA A 31 -2.39 16.74 5.52
C ALA A 31 -2.40 17.37 6.92
N TYR A 32 -1.54 16.89 7.83
CA TYR A 32 -1.43 17.45 9.16
C TYR A 32 -1.02 18.93 9.15
N VAL A 33 0.00 19.27 8.36
CA VAL A 33 0.48 20.65 8.22
C VAL A 33 -0.57 21.57 7.57
N ILE A 34 -1.24 21.12 6.51
CA ILE A 34 -2.30 21.89 5.83
C ILE A 34 -3.49 22.13 6.75
N SER A 35 -3.75 21.22 7.69
CA SER A 35 -4.84 21.36 8.67
C SER A 35 -4.51 22.26 9.86
N ASP A 36 -3.43 23.05 9.80
CA ASP A 36 -2.89 23.81 10.95
C ASP A 36 -2.70 22.91 12.19
N MET A 37 -2.27 21.66 11.96
CA MET A 37 -2.07 20.65 13.00
C MET A 37 -3.34 20.24 13.76
N ALA A 38 -4.52 20.58 13.24
CA ALA A 38 -5.81 20.30 13.88
C ALA A 38 -6.38 18.91 13.54
N SER A 39 -6.00 18.30 12.40
CA SER A 39 -6.63 17.06 11.92
C SER A 39 -5.72 15.83 12.07
N ILE A 40 -5.68 15.27 13.28
CA ILE A 40 -5.01 13.99 13.56
C ILE A 40 -5.63 12.86 12.74
N THR A 41 -6.94 12.91 12.48
CA THR A 41 -7.65 11.94 11.65
C THR A 41 -7.18 11.94 10.19
N ALA A 42 -6.66 13.05 9.67
CA ALA A 42 -6.11 13.09 8.32
C ALA A 42 -4.79 12.32 8.18
N MET A 43 -4.11 11.98 9.30
CA MET A 43 -2.89 11.17 9.34
C MET A 43 -3.15 9.65 9.33
N ILE A 44 -4.40 9.19 9.37
CA ILE A 44 -4.74 7.77 9.28
C ILE A 44 -4.02 7.04 8.13
N PRO A 45 -3.89 7.61 6.91
CA PRO A 45 -3.15 6.97 5.82
C PRO A 45 -1.70 6.66 6.18
N MET A 46 -1.04 7.53 6.95
CA MET A 46 0.34 7.31 7.42
C MET A 46 0.42 6.18 8.46
N PHE A 47 -0.53 6.11 9.40
CA PHE A 47 -0.51 5.07 10.43
C PHE A 47 -0.84 3.68 9.89
N ILE A 48 -1.79 3.58 8.95
CA ILE A 48 -2.20 2.30 8.37
C ILE A 48 -1.30 1.91 7.18
N GLY A 49 -0.94 2.87 6.35
CA GLY A 49 -0.12 2.66 5.15
C GLY A 49 1.39 2.72 5.39
N GLY A 50 1.85 3.40 6.44
CA GLY A 50 3.28 3.47 6.82
C GLY A 50 3.93 2.11 7.06
N PRO A 51 3.28 1.16 7.76
CA PRO A 51 3.77 -0.21 7.91
C PRO A 51 4.07 -0.92 6.59
N ILE A 52 3.38 -0.62 5.49
CA ILE A 52 3.64 -1.19 4.15
C ILE A 52 5.07 -0.82 3.69
N GLY A 53 5.45 0.44 3.86
CA GLY A 53 6.80 0.92 3.51
C GLY A 53 7.88 0.29 4.38
N LEU A 54 7.63 0.20 5.68
CA LEU A 54 8.55 -0.42 6.63
C LEU A 54 8.78 -1.90 6.33
N LEU A 55 7.72 -2.66 6.06
CA LEU A 55 7.81 -4.07 5.67
C LEU A 55 8.52 -4.23 4.32
N GLY A 56 8.34 -3.28 3.39
CA GLY A 56 9.13 -3.18 2.17
C GLY A 56 10.63 -3.07 2.44
N LEU A 57 11.05 -2.15 3.30
CA LEU A 57 12.46 -1.97 3.70
C LEU A 57 13.02 -3.23 4.36
N ILE A 58 12.31 -3.81 5.33
CA ILE A 58 12.74 -5.02 6.04
C ILE A 58 12.90 -6.19 5.06
N SER A 59 12.02 -6.30 4.05
CA SER A 59 12.09 -7.37 3.06
C SER A 59 13.30 -7.27 2.11
N LEU A 60 13.88 -6.06 1.94
CA LEU A 60 15.13 -5.88 1.22
C LEU A 60 16.34 -6.27 2.07
N GLN A 61 16.28 -5.98 3.38
CA GLN A 61 17.35 -6.32 4.33
C GLN A 61 17.39 -7.82 4.66
N ILE A 62 16.22 -8.47 4.71
CA ILE A 62 16.06 -9.89 5.06
C ILE A 62 15.42 -10.65 3.88
N PRO A 63 16.18 -10.92 2.82
CA PRO A 63 15.66 -11.58 1.62
C PRO A 63 15.13 -13.00 1.90
N ASP A 64 15.70 -13.71 2.89
CA ASP A 64 15.27 -15.06 3.29
C ASP A 64 13.80 -15.14 3.70
N LYS A 65 13.27 -14.08 4.32
CA LYS A 65 11.87 -14.00 4.78
C LYS A 65 11.01 -13.07 3.93
N ARG A 66 11.50 -12.65 2.76
CA ARG A 66 10.81 -11.69 1.87
C ARG A 66 9.37 -12.09 1.54
N LYS A 67 9.09 -13.39 1.31
CA LYS A 67 7.73 -13.88 1.04
C LYS A 67 6.76 -13.59 2.19
N VAL A 68 7.19 -13.78 3.44
CA VAL A 68 6.37 -13.56 4.63
C VAL A 68 6.10 -12.07 4.81
N PHE A 69 7.14 -11.23 4.75
CA PHE A 69 7.00 -9.78 4.86
C PHE A 69 6.11 -9.20 3.76
N MET A 70 6.21 -9.70 2.52
CA MET A 70 5.32 -9.29 1.43
C MET A 70 3.87 -9.70 1.66
N HIS A 71 3.61 -10.87 2.24
CA HIS A 71 2.25 -11.30 2.53
C HIS A 71 1.62 -10.45 3.65
N ILE A 72 2.38 -10.17 4.72
CA ILE A 72 1.97 -9.25 5.77
C ILE A 72 1.70 -7.86 5.19
N SER A 73 2.59 -7.36 4.34
CA SER A 73 2.43 -6.07 3.67
C SER A 73 1.16 -6.02 2.80
N ALA A 74 0.85 -7.10 2.08
CA ALA A 74 -0.37 -7.21 1.31
C ALA A 74 -1.63 -7.15 2.19
N MET A 75 -1.60 -7.74 3.40
CA MET A 75 -2.70 -7.62 4.37
C MET A 75 -2.91 -6.16 4.80
N PHE A 76 -1.84 -5.42 5.06
CA PHE A 76 -1.94 -3.98 5.32
C PHE A 76 -2.51 -3.21 4.14
N GLY A 77 -2.18 -3.57 2.90
CA GLY A 77 -2.82 -3.01 1.70
C GLY A 77 -4.33 -3.23 1.65
N VAL A 78 -4.78 -4.44 2.01
CA VAL A 78 -6.22 -4.76 2.10
C VAL A 78 -6.87 -3.92 3.19
N ILE A 79 -6.25 -3.80 4.38
CA ILE A 79 -6.75 -2.97 5.47
C ILE A 79 -6.83 -1.50 5.04
N CYS A 80 -5.84 -0.98 4.30
CA CYS A 80 -5.90 0.38 3.74
C CYS A 80 -7.10 0.56 2.83
N THR A 81 -7.32 -0.40 1.92
CA THR A 81 -8.44 -0.37 0.97
C THR A 81 -9.78 -0.37 1.71
N LEU A 82 -9.94 -1.25 2.71
CA LEU A 82 -11.14 -1.34 3.54
C LEU A 82 -11.36 -0.06 4.35
N GLY A 83 -10.31 0.51 4.93
CA GLY A 83 -10.38 1.81 5.61
C GLY A 83 -10.82 2.92 4.66
N GLY A 84 -10.33 2.91 3.42
CA GLY A 84 -10.70 3.84 2.37
C GLY A 84 -12.16 3.70 1.88
N LEU A 85 -12.82 2.55 2.05
CA LEU A 85 -14.24 2.39 1.66
C LEU A 85 -15.18 3.33 2.41
N ARG A 86 -14.79 3.82 3.59
CA ARG A 86 -15.54 4.85 4.32
C ARG A 86 -15.70 6.14 3.50
N LEU A 87 -14.87 6.37 2.47
CA LEU A 87 -15.04 7.46 1.51
C LEU A 87 -16.47 7.53 0.95
N PHE A 88 -17.09 6.39 0.61
CA PHE A 88 -18.43 6.38 0.04
C PHE A 88 -19.47 6.94 1.02
N GLN A 89 -19.35 6.62 2.31
CA GLN A 89 -20.23 7.17 3.35
C GLN A 89 -20.02 8.67 3.51
N ILE A 90 -18.75 9.12 3.58
CA ILE A 90 -18.40 10.54 3.71
C ILE A 90 -18.96 11.36 2.54
N LEU A 91 -18.92 10.81 1.33
CA LEU A 91 -19.46 11.46 0.13
C LEU A 91 -20.99 11.51 0.12
N ILE A 92 -21.67 10.49 0.67
CA ILE A 92 -23.14 10.45 0.79
C ILE A 92 -23.62 11.46 1.85
N ASP A 93 -22.94 11.52 2.99
CA ASP A 93 -23.30 12.41 4.09
C ASP A 93 -23.04 13.89 3.74
N GLY A 94 -22.12 14.18 2.82
CA GLY A 94 -21.85 15.52 2.31
C GLY A 94 -21.15 16.48 3.28
N ASP A 95 -20.86 16.04 4.51
CA ASP A 95 -20.23 16.84 5.59
C ASP A 95 -18.71 16.57 5.74
N GLY A 96 -18.11 15.87 4.78
CA GLY A 96 -16.69 15.58 4.79
C GLY A 96 -15.83 16.78 4.42
N SER A 97 -14.84 17.13 5.25
CA SER A 97 -13.81 18.09 4.83
C SER A 97 -13.00 17.56 3.65
N ASN A 98 -12.54 18.45 2.77
CA ASN A 98 -11.73 18.09 1.59
C ASN A 98 -10.53 17.20 1.96
N LEU A 99 -9.92 17.47 3.12
CA LEU A 99 -8.78 16.71 3.60
C LEU A 99 -9.17 15.31 4.08
N LEU A 100 -10.30 15.17 4.77
CA LEU A 100 -10.82 13.88 5.21
C LEU A 100 -11.21 12.99 4.02
N ILE A 101 -11.84 13.59 3.01
CA ILE A 101 -12.17 12.95 1.72
C ILE A 101 -10.87 12.49 1.04
N GLY A 102 -9.89 13.38 0.90
CA GLY A 102 -8.61 13.06 0.27
C GLY A 102 -7.85 11.93 0.97
N SER A 103 -7.81 11.93 2.31
CA SER A 103 -7.17 10.86 3.09
C SER A 103 -7.84 9.50 2.93
N HIS A 104 -9.17 9.44 2.81
CA HIS A 104 -9.86 8.17 2.53
C HIS A 104 -9.73 7.75 1.06
N ALA A 105 -9.69 8.70 0.14
CA ALA A 105 -9.46 8.45 -1.28
C ALA A 105 -8.08 7.85 -1.54
N ILE A 106 -7.02 8.40 -0.96
CA ILE A 106 -5.67 7.86 -1.15
C ILE A 106 -5.54 6.47 -0.52
N LEU A 107 -6.16 6.22 0.65
CA LEU A 107 -6.23 4.89 1.26
C LEU A 107 -6.89 3.87 0.34
N LEU A 108 -8.02 4.23 -0.25
CA LEU A 108 -8.78 3.36 -1.16
C LEU A 108 -8.00 3.06 -2.44
N VAL A 109 -7.53 4.11 -3.12
CA VAL A 109 -6.89 4.01 -4.44
C VAL A 109 -5.50 3.40 -4.31
N LEU A 110 -4.63 3.97 -3.47
CA LEU A 110 -3.25 3.53 -3.36
C LEU A 110 -3.17 2.15 -2.67
N GLY A 111 -3.98 1.94 -1.63
CA GLY A 111 -4.12 0.63 -0.98
C GLY A 111 -4.62 -0.44 -1.95
N GLY A 112 -5.67 -0.14 -2.72
CA GLY A 112 -6.27 -1.08 -3.67
C GLY A 112 -5.33 -1.45 -4.81
N VAL A 113 -4.67 -0.45 -5.41
CA VAL A 113 -3.66 -0.66 -6.46
C VAL A 113 -2.48 -1.48 -5.93
N TYR A 114 -2.00 -1.18 -4.73
CA TYR A 114 -0.92 -1.94 -4.11
C TYR A 114 -1.31 -3.41 -3.86
N THR A 115 -2.48 -3.65 -3.26
CA THR A 115 -3.03 -5.00 -3.06
C THR A 115 -3.16 -5.75 -4.38
N TYR A 116 -3.62 -5.10 -5.44
CA TYR A 116 -3.70 -5.69 -6.77
C TYR A 116 -2.33 -6.16 -7.27
N PHE A 117 -1.28 -5.33 -7.13
CA PHE A 117 0.08 -5.73 -7.49
C PHE A 117 0.61 -6.90 -6.66
N CYS A 118 0.31 -6.94 -5.36
CA CYS A 118 0.66 -8.08 -4.51
C CYS A 118 0.00 -9.37 -5.01
N VAL A 119 -1.31 -9.35 -5.32
CA VAL A 119 -2.04 -10.51 -5.83
C VAL A 119 -1.48 -10.97 -7.17
N GLN A 120 -1.16 -10.05 -8.08
CA GLN A 120 -0.52 -10.40 -9.36
C GLN A 120 0.85 -11.06 -9.16
N SER A 121 1.65 -10.55 -8.22
CA SER A 121 2.92 -11.18 -7.86
C SER A 121 2.74 -12.61 -7.36
N PHE A 122 1.71 -12.89 -6.56
CA PHE A 122 1.40 -14.25 -6.09
C PHE A 122 0.99 -15.17 -7.25
N ARG A 123 0.12 -14.69 -8.15
CA ARG A 123 -0.32 -15.45 -9.33
C ARG A 123 0.85 -15.78 -10.25
N TRP A 124 1.73 -14.81 -10.49
CA TRP A 124 2.92 -15.00 -11.30
C TRP A 124 3.88 -16.03 -10.68
N ALA A 125 4.11 -15.95 -9.36
CA ALA A 125 4.97 -16.90 -8.66
C ALA A 125 4.41 -18.33 -8.66
N ARG A 126 3.08 -18.49 -8.70
CA ARG A 126 2.44 -19.80 -8.85
C ARG A 126 2.66 -20.40 -10.24
N LYS A 127 2.44 -19.61 -11.29
CA LYS A 127 2.62 -20.05 -12.69
C LYS A 127 4.06 -20.49 -12.99
N GLN A 128 5.05 -19.79 -12.43
CA GLN A 128 6.47 -20.15 -12.59
C GLN A 128 6.77 -21.55 -12.04
N ARG A 129 6.22 -21.89 -10.86
CA ARG A 129 6.40 -23.23 -10.27
C ARG A 129 5.77 -24.33 -11.11
N GLU A 130 4.56 -24.09 -11.62
CA GLU A 130 3.86 -25.04 -12.50
C GLU A 130 4.63 -25.29 -13.82
N ALA A 131 5.32 -24.26 -14.34
CA ALA A 131 6.15 -24.38 -15.55
C ALA A 131 7.52 -25.05 -15.30
N GLU A 132 8.07 -24.97 -14.08
CA GLU A 132 9.29 -25.68 -13.69
C GLU A 132 9.05 -27.18 -13.47
N ASP A 133 7.82 -27.55 -13.08
CA ASP A 133 7.40 -28.94 -12.85
C ASP A 133 6.92 -29.67 -14.14
N SER A 134 6.87 -28.97 -15.30
CA SER A 134 6.38 -29.48 -16.60
C SER A 134 7.51 -29.72 -17.60
#